data_AF-A0AAP9WC78-F1
#
_entry.id   AF-A0AAP9WC78-F1
#
_cell.length_a   1.000
_cell.length_b   1.000
_cell.length_c   1.000
_cell.angle_alpha   90.00
_cell.angle_beta   90.00
_cell.angle_gamma   90.00
#
_symmetry.space_group_name_H-M   'P 1'
#
loop_
_entity.id
_entity.type
_entity.pdbx_description
1 polymer ?
#
loop_
_entity_poly.entity_id
_entity_poly.type
_entity_poly.pdbx_seq_one_letter_code
_entity_poly.pdbx_strand_id
1 'polypeptide(L)'
;MDNVHQNEVSIRVRELIVALGLTQREFADKLSLTPAFINNVLNQGKSFSQETIAKISFKFRVNINWLLSGEGDMFIPSAEEIHKQVDEFRELWAKIRKHEGMLEFVRVIANSTDDEWKRIREMTRLMLGK
;
A
#
# COMPACT_ATOMS: atom_id res chain seq x y z
N MET A 1 -20.77 22.79 -21.41
CA MET A 1 -20.27 21.41 -21.31
C MET A 1 -18.84 21.54 -20.86
N ASP A 2 -18.53 21.11 -19.64
CA ASP A 2 -17.22 20.56 -19.24
C ASP A 2 -17.38 19.98 -17.83
N ASN A 3 -17.52 18.66 -17.81
CA ASN A 3 -17.87 17.82 -16.67
C ASN A 3 -16.59 17.12 -16.17
N VAL A 4 -15.57 17.90 -15.76
CA VAL A 4 -14.21 17.38 -15.51
C VAL A 4 -13.55 17.94 -14.25
N HIS A 5 -14.23 17.85 -13.10
CA HIS A 5 -13.54 17.82 -11.81
C HIS A 5 -14.04 16.60 -11.03
N GLN A 6 -13.48 15.42 -11.35
CA GLN A 6 -13.58 14.28 -10.45
C GLN A 6 -12.92 14.68 -9.13
N ASN A 7 -13.69 14.57 -8.05
CA ASN A 7 -13.16 14.70 -6.70
C ASN A 7 -12.04 13.65 -6.50
N GLU A 8 -10.82 14.07 -6.15
CA GLU A 8 -9.67 13.18 -5.98
C GLU A 8 -9.93 12.03 -5.01
N VAL A 9 -10.74 12.26 -3.97
CA VAL A 9 -11.17 11.21 -3.04
C VAL A 9 -11.94 10.11 -3.77
N SER A 10 -12.75 10.47 -4.78
CA SER A 10 -13.49 9.49 -5.58
C SER A 10 -12.57 8.66 -6.50
N ILE A 11 -11.45 9.22 -6.93
CA ILE A 11 -10.42 8.46 -7.66
C ILE A 11 -9.77 7.44 -6.72
N ARG A 12 -9.36 7.87 -5.52
CA ARG A 12 -8.75 6.97 -4.53
C ARG A 12 -9.73 5.92 -4.00
N VAL A 13 -11.03 6.21 -3.89
CA VAL A 13 -12.04 5.18 -3.57
C VAL A 13 -12.17 4.15 -4.69
N ARG A 14 -12.01 4.53 -5.97
CA ARG A 14 -11.94 3.55 -7.07
C ARG A 14 -10.72 2.65 -6.95
N GLU A 15 -9.55 3.23 -6.69
CA GLU A 15 -8.32 2.48 -6.46
C GLU A 15 -8.46 1.51 -5.30
N LEU A 16 -9.06 1.97 -4.19
CA LEU A 16 -9.37 1.13 -3.04
C LEU A 16 -10.29 -0.04 -3.39
N ILE A 17 -11.38 0.20 -4.13
CA ILE A 17 -12.31 -0.86 -4.55
C ILE A 17 -11.57 -1.94 -5.35
N VAL A 18 -10.68 -1.53 -6.26
CA VAL A 18 -9.84 -2.45 -7.04
C VAL A 18 -8.86 -3.21 -6.16
N ALA A 19 -8.16 -2.51 -5.25
CA ALA A 19 -7.20 -3.12 -4.33
C ALA A 19 -7.85 -4.15 -3.38
N LEU A 20 -9.11 -3.91 -2.99
CA LEU A 20 -9.92 -4.84 -2.20
C LEU A 20 -10.48 -6.01 -3.02
N GLY A 21 -10.37 -5.98 -4.35
CA GLY A 21 -10.97 -6.99 -5.25
C GLY A 21 -12.49 -7.02 -5.21
N LEU A 22 -13.13 -5.88 -4.92
CA LEU A 22 -14.59 -5.77 -4.78
C LEU A 22 -15.23 -5.12 -6.01
N THR A 23 -16.50 -5.44 -6.24
CA THR A 23 -17.36 -4.63 -7.10
C THR A 23 -17.84 -3.38 -6.37
N GLN A 24 -18.26 -2.35 -7.11
CA GLN A 24 -18.87 -1.14 -6.51
C GLN A 24 -20.11 -1.47 -5.67
N ARG A 25 -20.86 -2.50 -6.06
CA ARG A 25 -22.04 -2.97 -5.32
C ARG A 25 -21.65 -3.58 -3.99
N GLU A 26 -20.69 -4.51 -3.98
CA GLU A 26 -20.21 -5.12 -2.73
C GLU A 26 -19.58 -4.09 -1.79
N PHE A 27 -18.87 -3.10 -2.34
CA PHE A 27 -18.34 -1.98 -1.56
C PHE A 27 -19.46 -1.17 -0.91
N ALA A 28 -20.52 -0.83 -1.66
CA ALA A 28 -21.69 -0.14 -1.14
C ALA A 28 -22.36 -0.96 -0.02
N ASP A 29 -22.60 -2.25 -0.28
CA ASP A 29 -23.26 -3.17 0.65
C ASP A 29 -22.46 -3.29 1.97
N LYS A 30 -21.12 -3.42 1.90
CA LYS A 30 -20.23 -3.47 3.08
C LYS A 30 -20.26 -2.18 3.92
N LEU A 31 -20.58 -1.04 3.31
CA LEU A 31 -20.76 0.25 3.97
C LEU A 31 -22.21 0.55 4.33
N SER A 32 -23.15 -0.35 4.04
CA SER A 32 -24.60 -0.11 4.18
C SER A 32 -25.06 1.16 3.44
N LEU A 33 -24.49 1.39 2.25
CA LEU A 33 -24.83 2.47 1.34
C LEU A 33 -25.54 1.92 0.10
N THR A 34 -26.27 2.75 -0.61
CA THR A 34 -26.89 2.32 -1.87
C THR A 34 -25.84 2.30 -3.00
N PRO A 35 -25.89 1.32 -3.92
CA PRO A 35 -25.04 1.31 -5.11
C PRO A 35 -25.19 2.60 -5.94
N ALA A 36 -26.40 3.18 -5.98
CA ALA A 36 -26.66 4.45 -6.64
C ALA A 36 -25.89 5.61 -5.99
N PHE A 37 -25.76 5.65 -4.66
CA PHE A 37 -24.95 6.66 -3.98
C PHE A 37 -23.47 6.55 -4.36
N ILE A 38 -22.89 5.35 -4.32
CA ILE A 38 -21.51 5.11 -4.76
C ILE A 38 -21.32 5.54 -6.21
N ASN A 39 -22.22 5.14 -7.12
CA ASN A 39 -22.13 5.56 -8.52
C ASN A 39 -22.19 7.08 -8.70
N ASN A 40 -23.03 7.78 -7.95
CA ASN A 40 -23.13 9.24 -8.04
C ASN A 40 -21.85 9.94 -7.56
N VAL A 41 -21.23 9.45 -6.48
CA VAL A 41 -19.98 10.00 -5.97
C VAL A 41 -18.84 9.72 -6.95
N LEU A 42 -18.76 8.49 -7.45
CA LEU A 42 -17.71 8.09 -8.36
C LEU A 42 -17.83 8.76 -9.73
N ASN A 43 -19.03 8.87 -10.31
CA ASN A 43 -19.19 9.21 -11.73
C ASN A 43 -19.93 10.52 -11.99
N GLN A 44 -20.65 11.07 -11.02
CA GLN A 44 -21.50 12.26 -11.21
C GLN A 44 -21.04 13.49 -10.41
N GLY A 45 -19.80 13.47 -9.89
CA GLY A 45 -19.21 14.61 -9.20
C GLY A 45 -19.79 14.91 -7.81
N LYS A 46 -20.56 13.99 -7.21
CA LYS A 46 -20.91 14.11 -5.78
C LYS A 46 -19.68 13.81 -4.92
N SER A 47 -19.68 14.34 -3.70
CA SER A 47 -18.63 14.09 -2.71
C SER A 47 -19.13 13.19 -1.58
N PHE A 48 -18.23 12.40 -1.01
CA PHE A 48 -18.50 11.70 0.26
C PHE A 48 -18.64 12.71 1.40
N SER A 49 -19.53 12.43 2.36
CA SER A 49 -19.54 13.14 3.64
C SER A 49 -18.32 12.74 4.48
N GLN A 50 -17.90 13.59 5.41
CA GLN A 50 -16.83 13.24 6.37
C GLN A 50 -17.13 11.95 7.13
N GLU A 51 -18.39 11.75 7.52
CA GLU A 51 -18.86 10.52 8.17
C GLU A 51 -18.64 9.29 7.27
N THR A 52 -18.95 9.40 5.97
CA THR A 52 -18.74 8.29 5.02
C THR A 52 -17.25 8.00 4.85
N ILE A 53 -16.41 9.03 4.77
CA ILE A 53 -14.95 8.89 4.67
C ILE A 53 -14.40 8.17 5.92
N ALA A 54 -14.83 8.57 7.12
CA ALA A 54 -14.46 7.90 8.36
C ALA A 54 -14.92 6.44 8.38
N LYS A 55 -16.15 6.17 7.91
CA LYS A 55 -16.70 4.81 7.80
C LYS A 55 -15.89 3.95 6.84
N ILE A 56 -15.45 4.49 5.71
CA ILE A 56 -14.56 3.81 4.76
C ILE A 56 -13.23 3.47 5.44
N SER A 57 -12.60 4.46 6.06
CA SER A 57 -11.32 4.31 6.76
C SER A 57 -11.39 3.20 7.82
N PHE A 58 -12.42 3.23 8.68
CA PHE A 58 -12.60 2.23 9.72
C PHE A 58 -12.93 0.84 9.15
N LYS A 59 -13.85 0.74 8.19
CA LYS A 59 -14.34 -0.55 7.68
C LYS A 59 -13.25 -1.34 6.94
N PHE A 60 -12.38 -0.65 6.23
CA PHE A 60 -11.39 -1.26 5.34
C PHE A 60 -9.95 -1.07 5.80
N ARG A 61 -9.74 -0.53 7.02
CA ARG A 61 -8.41 -0.18 7.57
C ARG A 61 -7.62 0.71 6.60
N VAL A 62 -8.29 1.70 6.02
CA VAL A 62 -7.67 2.62 5.05
C VAL A 62 -7.08 3.81 5.79
N ASN A 63 -5.87 4.19 5.43
CA ASN A 63 -5.22 5.39 5.94
C ASN A 63 -6.01 6.63 5.47
N ILE A 64 -6.51 7.41 6.43
CA ILE A 64 -7.30 8.59 6.11
C ILE A 64 -6.48 9.68 5.41
N ASN A 65 -5.18 9.79 5.71
CA ASN A 65 -4.31 10.74 5.02
C ASN A 65 -4.21 10.36 3.54
N TRP A 66 -3.91 9.09 3.26
CA TRP A 66 -3.90 8.59 1.88
C TRP A 66 -5.23 8.85 1.18
N LEU A 67 -6.36 8.57 1.83
CA LEU A 67 -7.67 8.77 1.23
C LEU A 67 -7.98 10.25 0.91
N LEU A 68 -7.46 11.21 1.69
CA LEU A 68 -7.74 12.64 1.54
C LEU A 68 -6.69 13.41 0.72
N SER A 69 -5.41 13.07 0.85
CA SER A 69 -4.30 13.78 0.20
C SER A 69 -3.50 12.91 -0.79
N GLY A 70 -3.68 11.59 -0.77
CA GLY A 70 -2.85 10.65 -1.53
C GLY A 70 -1.51 10.32 -0.85
N GLU A 71 -1.24 10.84 0.35
CA GLU A 71 0.02 10.63 1.04
C GLU A 71 0.02 9.42 1.97
N GLY A 72 1.12 8.67 1.93
CA GLY A 72 1.33 7.46 2.73
C GLY A 72 0.73 6.21 2.08
N ASP A 73 0.76 5.10 2.81
CA ASP A 73 0.22 3.84 2.30
C ASP A 73 -1.30 3.80 2.36
N MET A 74 -1.93 3.10 1.41
CA MET A 74 -3.39 2.94 1.33
C MET A 74 -3.98 2.29 2.57
N PHE A 75 -3.34 1.23 3.09
CA PHE A 75 -3.84 0.45 4.21
C PHE A 75 -3.01 0.67 5.47
N ILE A 76 -3.70 0.68 6.59
CA ILE A 76 -3.10 0.56 7.92
C ILE A 76 -2.93 -0.94 8.21
N PRO A 77 -1.69 -1.41 8.44
CA PRO A 77 -1.45 -2.81 8.81
C PRO A 77 -2.18 -3.18 10.11
N SER A 78 -2.69 -4.41 10.18
CA SER A 78 -3.14 -5.02 11.43
C SER A 78 -1.97 -5.29 12.37
N ALA A 79 -2.30 -5.50 13.65
CA ALA A 79 -1.35 -5.94 14.65
C ALA A 79 -0.67 -7.26 14.22
N GLU A 80 -1.41 -8.20 13.62
CA GLU A 80 -0.86 -9.45 13.12
C GLU A 80 0.12 -9.23 11.96
N GLU A 81 -0.20 -8.36 11.00
CA GLU A 81 0.70 -8.01 9.89
C GLU A 81 1.98 -7.33 10.41
N ILE A 82 1.87 -6.45 11.40
CA ILE A 82 3.03 -5.81 12.04
C ILE A 82 3.88 -6.85 12.77
N HIS A 83 3.28 -7.71 13.58
CA HIS A 83 4.01 -8.75 14.31
C HIS A 83 4.74 -9.69 13.36
N LYS A 84 4.08 -10.12 12.28
CA LYS A 84 4.71 -10.95 11.26
C LYS A 84 5.92 -10.26 10.63
N GLN A 85 5.81 -8.98 10.25
CA GLN A 85 6.94 -8.22 9.70
C GLN A 85 8.10 -8.12 10.70
N VAL A 86 7.80 -7.89 11.98
CA VAL A 86 8.80 -7.83 13.05
C VAL A 86 9.49 -9.18 13.23
N ASP A 87 8.74 -10.28 13.21
CA ASP A 87 9.31 -11.63 13.36
C ASP A 87 10.19 -12.00 12.16
N GLU A 88 9.73 -11.76 10.93
CA GLU A 88 10.52 -11.98 9.71
C GLU A 88 11.82 -11.17 9.72
N PHE A 89 11.74 -9.90 10.13
CA PHE A 89 12.90 -9.05 10.30
C PHE A 89 13.86 -9.62 11.35
N ARG A 90 13.34 -10.03 12.51
CA ARG A 90 14.14 -10.59 13.61
C ARG A 90 14.86 -11.86 13.18
N GLU A 91 14.20 -12.74 12.44
CA GLU A 91 14.81 -13.96 11.88
C GLU A 91 15.91 -13.63 10.87
N LEU A 92 15.68 -12.68 9.97
CA LEU A 92 16.68 -12.22 9.02
C LEU A 92 17.91 -11.65 9.74
N TRP A 93 17.71 -10.80 10.75
CA TRP A 93 18.82 -10.25 11.54
C TRP A 93 19.56 -11.30 12.35
N ALA A 94 18.88 -12.34 12.82
CA ALA A 94 19.54 -13.45 13.47
C ALA A 94 20.46 -14.21 12.50
N LYS A 95 20.06 -14.36 11.22
CA LYS A 95 20.91 -14.96 10.18
C LYS A 95 22.09 -14.06 9.82
N ILE A 96 21.87 -12.77 9.60
CA ILE A 96 22.93 -11.79 9.28
C ILE A 96 24.02 -11.81 10.35
N ARG A 97 23.64 -11.79 11.63
CA ARG A 97 24.60 -11.76 12.74
C ARG A 97 25.40 -13.06 12.95
N LYS A 98 24.99 -14.18 12.34
CA LYS A 98 25.72 -15.46 12.42
C LYS A 98 26.90 -15.54 11.46
N HIS A 99 26.96 -14.65 10.47
CA HIS A 99 28.02 -14.64 9.47
C HIS A 99 28.97 -13.47 9.72
N GLU A 100 30.24 -13.80 9.93
CA GLU A 100 31.31 -12.79 10.07
C GLU A 100 31.35 -11.89 8.81
N GLY A 101 31.50 -10.58 9.03
CA GLY A 101 31.53 -9.58 7.95
C GLY A 101 30.18 -9.26 7.29
N MET A 102 29.12 -10.04 7.51
CA MET A 102 27.84 -9.86 6.81
C MET A 102 27.14 -8.54 7.17
N LEU A 103 27.29 -8.04 8.40
CA LEU A 103 26.75 -6.72 8.79
C LEU A 103 27.41 -5.59 7.99
N GLU A 104 28.73 -5.64 7.84
CA GLU A 104 29.47 -4.63 7.09
C GLU A 104 29.15 -4.74 5.59
N PHE A 105 29.03 -5.97 5.08
CA PHE A 105 28.58 -6.23 3.72
C PHE A 105 27.20 -5.62 3.44
N VAL A 106 26.20 -5.85 4.32
CA VAL A 106 24.87 -5.24 4.19
C VAL A 106 24.94 -3.72 4.24
N ARG A 107 25.78 -3.14 5.09
CA ARG A 107 25.96 -1.69 5.19
C ARG A 107 26.54 -1.08 3.91
N VAL A 108 27.59 -1.70 3.34
CA VAL A 108 28.18 -1.27 2.06
C VAL A 108 27.13 -1.33 0.97
N ILE A 109 26.40 -2.43 0.88
CA ILE A 109 25.34 -2.64 -0.09
C ILE A 109 24.22 -1.60 0.02
N ALA A 110 23.72 -1.34 1.22
CA ALA A 110 22.63 -0.39 1.45
C ALA A 110 22.98 1.05 1.02
N ASN A 111 24.27 1.41 1.02
CA ASN A 111 24.77 2.72 0.64
C ASN A 111 25.41 2.76 -0.76
N SER A 112 25.27 1.67 -1.54
CA SER A 112 25.83 1.57 -2.88
C SER A 112 24.94 2.28 -3.92
N THR A 113 25.56 2.82 -4.96
CA THR A 113 24.90 3.37 -6.15
C THR A 113 24.25 2.28 -7.01
N ASP A 114 23.35 2.65 -7.91
CA ASP A 114 22.68 1.72 -8.83
C ASP A 114 23.67 0.94 -9.72
N ASP A 115 24.77 1.58 -10.15
CA ASP A 115 25.82 0.96 -10.94
C ASP A 115 26.61 -0.07 -10.14
N GLU A 116 26.96 0.23 -8.90
CA GLU A 116 27.61 -0.72 -7.97
C GLU A 116 26.69 -1.91 -7.69
N TRP A 117 25.41 -1.65 -7.46
CA TRP A 117 24.38 -2.68 -7.32
C TRP A 117 24.28 -3.59 -8.53
N LYS A 118 24.39 -3.04 -9.75
CA LYS A 118 24.40 -3.84 -10.98
C LYS A 118 25.58 -4.81 -11.02
N ARG A 119 26.79 -4.34 -10.65
CA ARG A 119 27.99 -5.18 -10.56
C ARG A 119 27.86 -6.27 -9.50
N ILE A 120 27.32 -5.94 -8.33
CA ILE A 120 27.07 -6.92 -7.25
C ILE A 120 26.12 -8.03 -7.72
N ARG A 121 25.04 -7.68 -8.44
CA ARG A 121 24.12 -8.67 -9.02
C ARG A 121 24.79 -9.58 -10.04
N GLU A 122 25.68 -9.04 -10.86
CA GLU A 122 26.43 -9.82 -11.85
C GLU A 122 27.42 -10.80 -11.19
N MET A 123 28.18 -10.35 -10.19
CA MET A 123 29.05 -11.24 -9.42
C MET A 123 28.26 -12.33 -8.68
N THR A 124 27.10 -11.98 -8.12
CA THR A 124 26.24 -12.95 -7.42
C THR A 124 25.72 -14.03 -8.38
N ARG A 125 25.33 -13.65 -9.60
CA ARG A 125 24.92 -14.58 -10.66
C ARG A 125 26.04 -15.58 -10.99
N LEU A 126 27.25 -15.06 -11.21
CA LEU A 126 28.44 -15.86 -11.49
C LEU A 126 28.77 -16.84 -10.34
N MET A 127 28.69 -16.39 -9.08
CA MET A 127 28.96 -17.24 -7.91
C MET A 127 27.91 -18.34 -7.69
N LEU A 128 26.65 -18.08 -8.04
CA LEU A 128 25.53 -19.00 -7.83
C LEU A 128 25.23 -19.89 -9.05
N GLY A 129 25.99 -19.75 -10.14
CA GLY A 129 25.79 -20.53 -11.37
C GLY A 129 24.43 -20.27 -12.03
N LYS A 130 23.90 -19.05 -11.90
CA LYS A 130 22.64 -18.60 -12.53
C LYS A 130 22.87 -17.50 -13.54
#